data_AF-A0A965EB40-F1
#
_entry.id   AF-A0A965EB40-F1
#
_cell.length_a   1.000
_cell.length_b   1.000
_cell.length_c   1.000
_cell.angle_alpha   90.00
_cell.angle_beta   90.00
_cell.angle_gamma   90.00
#
_symmetry.space_group_name_H-M   'P 1'
#
loop_
_entity.id
_entity.type
_entity.pdbx_description
1 polymer ?
#
loop_
_entity_poly.entity_id
_entity_poly.type
_entity_poly.pdbx_seq_one_letter_code
_entity_poly.pdbx_strand_id
1 'polypeptide(L)'
;MGLRRSEIDVRLAELATRDAEIGTRAKANVVRYRAEHGIGDEPYAFPTYRSAEERKVWVHKWWVRPFRFFYRHLPVGLRSRIKRVAT
;
A
#
# COMPACT_ATOMS: atom_id res chain seq x y z
N MET A 1 9.13 -29.31 43.99
CA MET A 1 8.75 -28.21 43.06
C MET A 1 9.68 -28.08 41.83
N GLY A 2 10.89 -28.67 41.80
CA GLY A 2 11.88 -28.44 40.72
C GLY A 2 11.58 -29.07 39.34
N LEU A 3 10.90 -30.22 39.28
CA LEU A 3 10.60 -30.94 38.02
C LEU A 3 9.76 -30.12 37.02
N ARG A 4 8.81 -29.31 37.51
CA ARG A 4 7.99 -28.44 36.66
C ARG A 4 8.77 -27.29 36.06
N ARG A 5 9.84 -26.82 36.73
CA ARG A 5 10.66 -25.71 36.23
C ARG A 5 11.60 -26.16 35.12
N SER A 6 12.22 -27.33 35.25
CA SER A 6 13.02 -27.93 34.18
C SER A 6 12.19 -28.23 32.94
N GLU A 7 10.95 -28.71 33.08
CA GLU A 7 10.04 -28.90 31.94
C GLU A 7 9.70 -27.58 31.25
N ILE A 8 9.45 -26.51 32.02
CA ILE A 8 9.22 -25.17 31.48
C ILE A 8 10.45 -24.67 30.72
N ASP A 9 11.65 -24.82 31.28
CA ASP A 9 12.89 -24.36 30.65
C ASP A 9 13.16 -25.08 29.32
N VAL A 10 12.90 -26.39 29.25
CA VAL A 10 12.99 -27.17 28.01
C VAL A 10 12.00 -26.66 26.97
N ARG A 11 10.75 -26.39 27.37
CA ARG A 11 9.73 -25.84 26.45
C ARG A 11 10.08 -24.44 25.96
N LEU A 12 10.66 -23.60 26.81
CA LEU A 12 11.14 -22.28 26.41
C LEU A 12 12.28 -22.38 25.38
N ALA A 13 13.21 -23.32 25.57
CA ALA A 13 14.28 -23.57 24.60
C ALA A 13 13.71 -24.04 23.25
N GLU A 14 12.75 -24.98 23.25
CA GLU A 14 12.07 -25.43 22.02
C GLU A 14 11.37 -24.27 21.30
N LEU A 15 10.69 -23.39 22.04
CA LEU A 15 10.02 -22.22 21.46
C LEU A 15 11.01 -21.23 20.86
N ALA A 16 12.13 -20.98 21.55
CA ALA A 16 13.18 -20.11 21.04
C ALA A 16 13.80 -20.64 19.73
N THR A 17 14.02 -21.95 19.64
CA THR A 17 14.50 -22.58 18.40
C THR A 17 13.50 -22.42 17.26
N ARG A 18 12.21 -22.69 17.52
CA ARG A 18 11.15 -22.52 16.50
C ARG A 18 11.00 -21.06 16.06
N ASP A 19 11.06 -20.12 16.99
CA ASP A 19 11.00 -18.69 16.67
C ASP A 19 12.15 -18.26 15.75
N ALA A 20 13.37 -18.74 16.03
CA ALA A 20 14.53 -18.50 15.17
C ALA A 20 14.34 -19.08 13.75
N GLU A 21 13.81 -20.31 13.64
CA GLU A 21 13.48 -20.93 12.34
C GLU A 21 12.44 -20.13 11.56
N ILE A 22 11.37 -19.69 12.23
CA ILE A 22 10.33 -18.85 11.61
C ILE A 22 10.93 -17.51 11.16
N GLY A 23 11.78 -16.90 12.00
CA GLY A 23 12.46 -15.65 11.70
C GLY A 23 13.36 -15.74 10.46
N THR A 24 14.13 -16.82 10.32
CA THR A 24 14.97 -17.03 9.12
C THR A 24 14.12 -17.23 7.86
N ARG A 25 13.05 -18.01 7.95
CA ARG A 25 12.11 -18.22 6.83
C ARG A 25 11.38 -16.94 6.43
N ALA A 26 10.96 -16.12 7.39
CA ALA A 26 10.32 -14.84 7.12
C ALA A 26 11.26 -13.88 6.37
N LYS A 27 12.52 -13.77 6.82
CA LYS A 27 13.54 -12.97 6.13
C LYS A 27 13.76 -13.44 4.70
N ALA A 28 13.88 -14.74 4.47
CA ALA A 28 14.04 -15.30 3.13
C ALA A 28 12.82 -15.00 2.22
N ASN A 29 11.60 -15.10 2.76
CA ASN A 29 10.38 -14.80 2.02
C ASN A 29 10.29 -13.31 1.62
N VAL A 30 10.70 -12.39 2.50
CA VAL A 30 10.72 -10.95 2.19
C VAL A 30 11.68 -10.66 1.05
N VAL A 31 12.88 -11.23 1.08
CA VAL A 31 13.86 -11.08 -0.01
C VAL A 31 13.30 -11.61 -1.33
N ARG A 32 12.70 -12.80 -1.33
CA ARG A 32 12.08 -13.38 -2.53
C ARG A 32 10.95 -12.51 -3.07
N TYR A 33 10.02 -12.09 -2.21
CA TYR A 33 8.88 -11.27 -2.60
C TYR A 33 9.32 -9.92 -3.21
N ARG A 34 10.32 -9.28 -2.60
CA ARG A 34 10.90 -8.03 -3.10
C ARG A 34 11.52 -8.20 -4.49
N ALA A 35 12.27 -9.29 -4.70
CA ALA A 35 12.88 -9.59 -5.99
C ALA A 35 11.82 -9.86 -7.09
N GLU A 36 10.75 -10.59 -6.77
CA GLU A 36 9.64 -10.87 -7.70
C GLU A 36 8.85 -9.61 -8.10
N HIS A 37 8.71 -8.65 -7.19
CA HIS A 37 7.88 -7.45 -7.40
C HIS A 37 8.68 -6.18 -7.68
N GLY A 38 10.01 -6.28 -7.84
CA GLY A 38 10.88 -5.13 -8.10
C GLY A 38 10.87 -4.08 -6.98
N ILE A 39 10.63 -4.48 -5.73
CA ILE A 39 10.60 -3.58 -4.57
C ILE A 39 12.04 -3.37 -4.09
N GLY A 40 12.55 -2.15 -4.25
CA GLY A 40 13.87 -1.77 -3.75
C GLY A 40 13.97 -1.76 -2.22
N ASP A 41 15.18 -1.66 -1.70
CA ASP A 41 15.45 -1.58 -0.24
C ASP A 41 15.31 -0.16 0.32
N GLU A 42 14.86 0.78 -0.52
CA GLU A 42 14.67 2.17 -0.13
C GLU A 42 13.55 2.29 0.92
N PRO A 43 13.71 3.18 1.92
CA PRO A 43 12.62 3.53 2.83
C PRO A 43 11.39 3.93 2.03
N TYR A 44 10.23 3.36 2.38
CA TYR A 44 8.98 3.71 1.70
C TYR A 44 8.73 5.22 1.83
N ALA A 45 8.87 5.93 0.72
CA ALA A 45 8.50 7.33 0.62
C ALA A 45 7.04 7.41 0.20
N PHE A 46 6.23 8.12 0.97
CA PHE A 46 4.91 8.51 0.48
C PHE A 46 5.11 9.30 -0.82
N PRO A 47 4.44 8.93 -1.92
CA PRO A 47 4.51 9.72 -3.13
C PRO A 47 4.07 11.15 -2.77
N THR A 48 4.87 12.14 -3.15
CA THR A 48 4.40 13.53 -3.17
C THR A 48 3.09 13.53 -3.95
N TYR A 49 2.09 14.20 -3.40
CA TYR A 49 0.66 14.11 -3.74
C TYR A 49 0.41 14.31 -5.26
N ARG A 50 0.65 13.25 -6.06
CA ARG A 50 0.64 13.33 -7.53
C ARG A 50 -0.76 13.58 -8.06
N SER A 51 -1.79 13.33 -7.25
CA SER A 51 -3.18 13.62 -7.52
C SER A 51 -3.52 15.12 -7.55
N ALA A 52 -2.70 16.00 -6.97
CA ALA A 52 -2.84 17.45 -7.11
C ALA A 52 -2.24 17.95 -8.44
N GLU A 53 -1.16 17.32 -8.90
CA GLU A 53 -0.43 17.68 -10.14
C GLU A 53 -0.96 16.97 -11.39
N GLU A 54 -1.61 15.80 -11.23
CA GLU A 54 -2.33 15.11 -12.30
C GLU A 54 -3.53 15.96 -12.74
N ARG A 55 -3.26 16.83 -13.73
CA ARG A 55 -4.03 17.49 -14.81
C ARG A 55 -5.54 17.21 -15.01
N LYS A 56 -6.21 16.38 -14.22
CA LYS A 56 -7.67 16.20 -14.12
C LYS A 56 -8.34 17.29 -13.26
N VAL A 57 -7.67 18.44 -13.08
CA VAL A 57 -8.09 19.55 -12.21
C VAL A 57 -8.61 20.73 -13.04
N TRP A 58 -8.87 20.58 -14.34
CA TRP A 58 -9.47 21.67 -15.13
C TRP A 58 -10.86 22.08 -14.58
N VAL A 59 -11.61 21.14 -13.99
CA VAL A 59 -12.92 21.39 -13.34
C VAL A 59 -12.80 22.23 -12.04
N HIS A 60 -11.59 22.44 -11.51
CA HIS A 60 -11.34 23.30 -10.35
C HIS A 60 -10.74 24.65 -10.71
N LYS A 61 -10.47 24.92 -12.00
CA LYS A 61 -10.10 26.27 -12.45
C LYS A 61 -11.27 27.22 -12.15
N TRP A 62 -10.97 28.39 -11.60
CA TRP A 62 -11.98 29.34 -11.13
C TRP A 62 -12.99 29.74 -12.23
N TRP A 63 -12.54 29.84 -13.48
CA TRP A 63 -13.38 30.17 -14.64
C TRP A 63 -14.26 29.02 -15.15
N VAL A 64 -13.99 27.78 -14.74
CA VAL A 64 -14.78 26.58 -15.11
C VAL A 64 -15.91 26.34 -14.10
N ARG A 65 -15.94 27.07 -12.98
CA ARG A 65 -16.96 26.94 -11.93
C ARG A 65 -18.41 26.99 -12.46
N PRO A 66 -18.79 27.87 -13.40
CA PRO A 66 -20.13 27.87 -13.98
C PRO A 66 -20.43 26.60 -14.79
N PHE A 67 -19.47 26.15 -15.60
CA PHE A 67 -19.58 24.95 -16.44
C PHE A 67 -19.63 23.65 -15.63
N ARG A 68 -19.10 23.65 -14.40
CA ARG A 68 -19.19 22.52 -13.47
C ARG A 68 -20.64 22.17 -13.14
N PHE A 69 -21.52 23.15 -13.06
CA PHE A 69 -22.94 22.92 -12.79
C PHE A 69 -23.57 22.10 -13.93
N PHE A 70 -23.41 22.53 -15.17
CA PHE A 70 -23.86 21.80 -16.36
C PHE A 70 -23.26 20.40 -16.45
N TYR A 71 -21.96 20.27 -16.21
CA TYR A 71 -21.26 18.98 -16.21
C TYR A 71 -21.79 18.00 -15.16
N ARG A 72 -22.27 18.48 -14.01
CA ARG A 72 -22.86 17.64 -12.96
C ARG A 72 -24.21 17.06 -13.36
N HIS A 73 -24.95 17.73 -14.22
CA HIS A 73 -26.26 17.30 -14.71
C HIS A 73 -26.17 16.40 -15.96
N LEU A 74 -24.97 16.20 -16.52
CA LEU A 74 -24.78 15.27 -17.63
C LEU A 74 -24.88 13.80 -17.18
N PRO A 75 -25.39 12.90 -18.03
CA PRO A 75 -25.37 11.46 -17.78
C PRO A 75 -23.95 10.94 -17.52
N VAL A 76 -23.83 9.97 -16.61
CA VAL A 76 -22.55 9.40 -16.14
C VAL A 76 -21.66 8.91 -17.29
N GLY A 77 -22.26 8.36 -18.35
CA GLY A 77 -21.54 7.91 -19.55
C GLY A 77 -20.86 9.05 -20.32
N LEU A 78 -21.54 10.19 -20.46
CA LEU A 78 -20.99 11.36 -21.15
C LEU A 78 -19.90 12.03 -20.30
N ARG A 79 -20.14 12.12 -18.98
CA ARG A 79 -19.19 12.62 -18.00
C ARG A 79 -17.86 11.85 -18.04
N SER A 80 -17.94 10.52 -18.10
CA SER A 80 -16.77 9.63 -18.15
C SER A 80 -15.98 9.78 -19.46
N ARG A 81 -16.67 9.98 -20.59
CA ARG A 81 -16.03 10.23 -21.90
C ARG A 81 -15.30 11.57 -21.94
N ILE A 82 -15.94 12.65 -21.48
CA ILE A 82 -15.32 13.99 -21.39
C ILE A 82 -14.07 13.95 -20.49
N LYS A 83 -14.16 13.27 -19.33
CA LYS A 83 -13.03 13.12 -18.41
C LYS A 83 -11.86 12.34 -19.02
N ARG A 84 -12.16 11.33 -19.86
CA ARG A 84 -11.16 10.50 -20.54
C ARG A 84 -10.43 11.26 -21.65
N VAL A 85 -11.12 12.13 -22.38
CA VAL A 85 -10.52 12.98 -23.44
C VAL A 85 -9.69 14.13 -22.86
N ALA A 86 -10.06 14.63 -21.68
CA ALA A 86 -9.36 15.72 -20.99
C ALA A 86 -8.14 15.27 -20.15
N THR A 87 -7.80 13.98 -20.16
CA THR A 87 -6.60 13.42 -19.52
C THR A 87 -5.54 13.20 -20.57
#